data_AF-A0A3L7RTG8-F1
#
_entry.id   AF-A0A3L7RTG8-F1
#
_cell.length_a   1.000
_cell.length_b   1.000
_cell.length_c   1.000
_cell.angle_alpha   90.00
_cell.angle_beta   90.00
_cell.angle_gamma   90.00
#
_symmetry.space_group_name_H-M   'P 1'
#
loop_
_entity.id
_entity.type
_entity.pdbx_description
1 polymer ?
#
loop_
_entity_poly.entity_id
_entity_poly.type
_entity_poly.pdbx_seq_one_letter_code
_entity_poly.pdbx_strand_id
1 'polypeptide(L)' 'MSTFERLADQGLVRPPRWLPRNVMYETIMGSVAFGVSGDSSDMDIYGFAIPPKDDLFPHLRGEIAGFGTPHRRFEQ' A
#
# COMPACT_ATOMS: atom_id res chain seq x y z
N MET A 1 -5.53 10.17 -11.69
CA MET A 1 -4.84 8.86 -11.75
C MET A 1 -3.87 8.82 -10.59
N SER A 2 -3.83 7.72 -9.84
CA SER A 2 -2.92 7.56 -8.69
C SER A 2 -1.45 7.65 -9.13
N THR A 3 -0.61 8.36 -8.38
CA THR A 3 0.84 8.42 -8.66
C THR A 3 1.45 7.04 -8.42
N PHE A 4 1.07 6.40 -7.31
CA PHE A 4 1.50 5.06 -6.98
C PHE A 4 1.12 4.02 -8.04
N GLU A 5 -0.13 4.04 -8.53
CA GLU A 5 -0.58 3.16 -9.63
C GLU A 5 0.25 3.36 -10.89
N ARG A 6 0.49 4.62 -11.30
CA ARG A 6 1.33 4.93 -12.46
C ARG A 6 2.75 4.40 -12.31
N LEU A 7 3.37 4.55 -11.14
CA LEU A 7 4.73 4.04 -10.90
C LEU A 7 4.78 2.51 -10.94
N ALA A 8 3.72 1.84 -10.47
CA ALA A 8 3.60 0.38 -10.55
C ALA A 8 3.43 -0.09 -11.99
N ASP A 9 2.57 0.56 -12.78
CA ASP A 9 2.37 0.27 -14.20
C ASP A 9 3.64 0.48 -15.03
N GLN A 10 4.47 1.46 -14.65
CA GLN A 10 5.79 1.72 -15.25
C GLN A 10 6.88 0.73 -14.77
N GLY A 11 6.58 -0.13 -13.79
CA GLY A 11 7.54 -1.07 -13.22
C GLY A 11 8.65 -0.42 -12.38
N LEU A 12 8.48 0.83 -11.97
CA LEU A 12 9.43 1.57 -11.12
C LEU A 12 9.32 1.18 -9.64
N VAL A 13 8.16 0.64 -9.24
CA VAL A 13 7.94 0.02 -7.93
C VAL A 13 7.38 -1.40 -8.09
N ARG A 14 7.63 -2.28 -7.11
CA ARG A 14 7.21 -3.70 -7.14
C ARG A 14 6.34 -4.08 -5.94
N PRO A 15 5.14 -3.48 -5.79
CA PRO A 15 4.26 -3.79 -4.67
C PRO A 15 3.53 -5.13 -4.86
N PRO A 16 2.84 -5.64 -3.82
CA PRO A 16 1.87 -6.72 -3.98
C PRO A 16 0.84 -6.38 -5.05
N ARG A 17 0.45 -7.37 -5.87
CA ARG A 17 -0.47 -7.17 -7.02
C ARG A 17 -1.78 -6.46 -6.66
N TRP A 18 -2.27 -6.65 -5.44
CA TRP A 18 -3.52 -6.06 -4.97
C TRP A 18 -3.38 -4.58 -4.61
N LEU A 19 -2.19 -4.09 -4.25
CA LEU A 19 -2.01 -2.78 -3.63
C LEU A 19 -2.26 -1.59 -4.58
N PRO A 20 -1.72 -1.54 -5.82
CA PRO A 20 -1.86 -0.37 -6.70
C PRO A 20 -3.29 0.08 -6.97
N ARG A 21 -4.23 -0.87 -7.04
CA ARG A 21 -5.66 -0.60 -7.31
C ARG A 21 -6.53 -0.68 -6.06
N ASN A 22 -5.93 -0.71 -4.87
CA ASN A 22 -6.61 -0.83 -3.58
C ASN A 22 -6.14 0.24 -2.58
N VAL A 23 -5.49 1.30 -3.07
CA VAL A 23 -5.18 2.49 -2.27
C VAL A 23 -6.48 3.25 -2.01
N MET A 24 -6.81 3.45 -0.74
CA MET A 24 -8.06 4.10 -0.31
C MET A 24 -7.91 5.62 -0.25
N TYR A 25 -6.70 6.08 0.04
CA TYR A 25 -6.35 7.50 0.09
C TYR A 25 -4.91 7.66 -0.36
N GLU A 26 -4.67 8.67 -1.17
CA GLU A 26 -3.35 9.08 -1.64
C GLU A 26 -3.32 10.61 -1.64
N THR A 27 -2.27 11.20 -1.09
CA THR A 27 -2.06 12.63 -1.08
C THR A 27 -0.60 12.96 -1.30
N ILE A 28 -0.37 14.13 -1.91
CA ILE A 28 0.94 14.76 -1.88
C ILE A 28 1.15 15.29 -0.45
N MET A 29 2.35 15.11 0.06
CA MET A 29 2.80 15.63 1.34
C MET A 29 4.13 16.37 1.14
N GLY A 30 4.73 16.87 2.22
CA GLY A 30 6.07 17.42 2.19
C GLY A 30 6.17 18.79 1.53
N SER A 31 7.37 19.15 1.11
CA SER A 31 7.72 20.50 0.62
C SER A 31 6.83 20.93 -0.56
N VAL A 32 6.49 19.99 -1.45
CA VAL A 32 5.62 20.23 -2.61
C VAL A 32 4.19 20.55 -2.16
N ALA A 33 3.64 19.80 -1.20
CA ALA A 33 2.29 20.08 -0.68
C ALA A 33 2.20 21.45 0.03
N PHE A 34 3.27 21.86 0.70
CA PHE A 34 3.33 23.13 1.44
C PHE A 34 3.82 24.32 0.59
N GLY A 35 4.14 24.12 -0.69
CA GLY A 35 4.58 25.20 -1.59
C GLY A 35 5.96 25.76 -1.27
N VAL A 36 6.81 24.99 -0.59
CA VAL A 36 8.18 25.37 -0.19
C VAL A 36 9.25 24.54 -0.90
N SER A 37 8.89 23.81 -1.96
CA SER A 37 9.81 23.04 -2.80
C SER A 37 10.44 23.90 -3.90
N GLY A 38 11.73 23.65 -4.21
CA GLY A 38 12.35 24.06 -5.48
C GLY A 38 12.38 22.91 -6.50
N ASP A 39 12.83 23.20 -7.73
CA ASP A 39 12.83 22.24 -8.86
C ASP A 39 13.67 20.96 -8.64
N SER A 40 14.55 20.95 -7.63
CA SER A 40 15.39 19.80 -7.29
C SER A 40 14.82 18.91 -6.18
N SER A 41 13.65 19.23 -5.62
CA SER A 41 13.02 18.43 -4.57
C SER A 41 12.36 17.18 -5.14
N ASP A 42 12.39 16.08 -4.39
CA ASP A 42 11.50 14.95 -4.60
C ASP A 42 10.06 15.29 -4.17
N MET A 43 9.13 14.37 -4.45
CA MET A 43 7.70 14.50 -4.13
C MET A 43 7.29 13.39 -3.17
N ASP A 44 6.89 13.79 -1.96
CA ASP A 44 6.36 12.86 -0.97
C ASP A 44 4.91 12.50 -1.29
N ILE A 45 4.62 11.20 -1.34
CA ILE A 45 3.26 10.68 -1.52
C ILE A 45 2.91 9.80 -0.33
N TYR A 46 1.87 10.19 0.39
CA TYR A 46 1.36 9.43 1.53
C TYR A 46 0.05 8.78 1.14
N GLY A 47 -0.20 7.58 1.65
CA GLY A 47 -1.47 6.90 1.42
C GLY A 47 -1.67 5.74 2.36
N PHE A 48 -2.89 5.22 2.36
CA PHE A 48 -3.21 3.98 3.07
C PHE A 48 -4.09 3.07 2.22
N ALA A 49 -4.00 1.78 2.51
CA ALA A 49 -4.82 0.75 1.92
C ALA A 49 -5.35 -0.16 3.03
N ILE A 50 -6.53 -0.73 2.81
CA ILE A 50 -7.04 -1.81 3.67
C ILE A 50 -6.65 -3.12 2.96
N PRO A 51 -5.91 -4.04 3.60
CA PRO A 51 -5.53 -5.30 2.98
C PRO A 51 -6.74 -6.12 2.50
N PRO A 52 -6.53 -7.10 1.60
CA PRO A 52 -7.55 -8.06 1.21
C PRO A 52 -8.25 -8.71 2.43
N LYS A 53 -9.55 -9.00 2.30
CA LYS A 53 -10.36 -9.49 3.42
C LYS A 53 -9.82 -10.79 4.02
N ASP A 54 -9.28 -11.67 3.20
CA ASP A 54 -8.66 -12.94 3.59
C ASP A 54 -7.36 -12.79 4.39
N ASP A 55 -6.65 -11.66 4.25
CA ASP A 55 -5.50 -11.33 5.10
C ASP A 55 -5.94 -10.80 6.49
N LEU A 56 -7.04 -10.04 6.53
CA LEU A 56 -7.61 -9.50 7.78
C LEU A 56 -8.42 -10.52 8.56
N PHE A 57 -9.09 -11.45 7.86
CA PHE A 57 -10.01 -12.42 8.43
C PHE A 57 -9.53 -13.85 8.13
N PRO A 58 -8.71 -14.45 9.02
CA PRO A 58 -8.05 -15.73 8.75
C PRO A 58 -9.02 -16.89 8.50
N HIS A 59 -10.22 -16.81 9.07
CA HIS A 59 -11.25 -17.81 8.86
C HIS A 59 -11.75 -17.86 7.39
N LEU A 60 -11.61 -16.77 6.63
CA LEU A 60 -11.98 -16.74 5.20
C LEU A 60 -11.04 -17.59 4.33
N ARG A 61 -9.82 -17.87 4.80
CA ARG A 61 -8.84 -18.76 4.15
C ARG A 61 -8.76 -20.14 4.81
N GLY A 62 -9.71 -20.48 5.68
CA GLY A 62 -9.78 -21.75 6.39
C GLY A 62 -8.82 -21.88 7.57
N GLU A 63 -8.22 -20.79 8.04
CA GLU A 63 -7.39 -20.82 9.23
C GLU A 63 -8.25 -20.83 10.50
N ILE A 64 -8.00 -21.80 11.37
CA ILE A 64 -8.65 -21.95 12.67
C ILE A 64 -7.60 -21.67 13.74
N ALA A 65 -7.82 -20.65 14.57
CA ALA A 65 -6.88 -20.27 15.63
C ALA A 65 -6.61 -21.45 16.58
N GLY A 66 -5.34 -21.78 16.79
CA GLY A 66 -4.90 -22.91 17.63
C GLY A 66 -4.81 -24.26 16.91
N PHE A 67 -5.09 -24.32 15.60
CA PHE A 67 -4.97 -25.54 14.80
C PHE A 67 -4.11 -25.33 13.55
N GLY A 68 -3.38 -26.37 13.14
CA GLY A 68 -2.56 -26.34 11.94
C GLY A 68 -1.35 -25.41 12.04
N THR A 69 -0.74 -25.09 10.89
CA THR A 69 0.34 -24.10 10.80
C THR A 69 -0.25 -22.76 10.34
N PRO A 70 -0.16 -21.70 11.17
CA PRO A 70 -0.61 -20.37 10.77
C PRO A 70 0.15 -19.86 9.54
N HIS A 71 -0.52 -19.05 8.73
CA HIS A 71 0.16 -18.33 7.67
C HIS A 71 1.06 -17.24 8.26
N ARG A 72 2.13 -16.90 7.52
CA ARG A 72 3.00 -15.79 7.90
C ARG A 72 2.16 -14.51 7.93
N ARG A 73 1.99 -13.96 9.14
CA ARG A 73 1.36 -12.66 9.37
C ARG A 73 2.27 -11.55 8.85
N PHE A 74 1.67 -10.41 8.54
CA PHE A 74 2.41 -9.17 8.40
C PHE A 74 2.75 -8.69 9.83
N GLU A 75 4.01 -8.83 10.23
CA GLU A 75 4.54 -8.19 11.43
C GLU A 75 5.37 -6.97 11.00
N GLN A 76 5.11 -5.84 11.67
CA GLN A 76 5.76 -4.55 11.39
C GLN A 76 7.08 -4.42 12.16
#